data_AF-A0A939XLQ6-F1
#
_entry.id   AF-A0A939XLQ6-F1
#
_cell.length_a   1.000
_cell.length_b   1.000
_cell.length_c   1.000
_cell.angle_alpha   90.00
_cell.angle_beta   90.00
_cell.angle_gamma   90.00
#
_symmetry.space_group_name_H-M   'P 1'
#
loop_
_entity.id
_entity.type
_entity.pdbx_description
1 polymer ?
#
loop_
_entity_poly.entity_id
_entity_poly.type
_entity_poly.pdbx_seq_one_letter_code
_entity_poly.pdbx_strand_id
1 'polypeptide(L)'
;AIRRKASSVYTLDQYVESQIMTPQQRDVLKNAVAAHKNILVAGGTSSGKTTLTNALIDEISKSCPNERLLIIEDTGEIQCTAPNVVFLHTSTTVSMTMLLKQALRLRPERIFVGEVRDHAALDLLDAWNTGHEGGIATVHANNAVMALSRLRGLILRNEFAPREVEQVIGEAVHIVVFIQKTPAGRRVKEVLGINGYTDGGYDLQTLA
;
A
#
# COMPACT_ATOMS: atom_id res chain seq x y z
N ALA A 1 9.65 -21.35 7.26
CA ALA A 1 10.20 -21.23 5.89
C ALA A 1 11.06 -19.97 5.81
N ILE A 2 12.27 -20.05 5.28
CA ILE A 2 13.14 -18.87 5.10
C ILE A 2 12.61 -18.08 3.90
N ARG A 3 12.09 -16.87 4.12
CA ARG A 3 11.74 -15.94 3.03
C ARG A 3 12.96 -15.10 2.67
N ARG A 4 13.39 -15.17 1.43
CA ARG A 4 14.59 -14.47 0.93
C ARG A 4 14.16 -13.15 0.28
N LYS A 5 14.78 -12.03 0.65
CA LYS A 5 14.58 -10.76 -0.06
C LYS A 5 15.06 -10.91 -1.51
N ALA A 6 14.43 -10.18 -2.43
CA ALA A 6 14.93 -10.11 -3.80
C ALA A 6 16.33 -9.47 -3.81
N SER A 7 17.20 -9.90 -4.72
CA SER A 7 18.58 -9.38 -4.82
C SER A 7 18.66 -7.94 -5.34
N SER A 8 17.61 -7.47 -6.01
CA SER A 8 17.48 -6.11 -6.52
C SER A 8 16.01 -5.69 -6.56
N VAL A 9 15.76 -4.38 -6.53
CA VAL A 9 14.44 -3.80 -6.73
C VAL A 9 14.09 -3.87 -8.22
N TYR A 10 12.93 -4.43 -8.52
CA TYR A 10 12.38 -4.49 -9.86
C TYR A 10 11.51 -3.25 -10.11
N THR A 11 11.95 -2.36 -11.00
CA THR A 11 11.39 -1.00 -11.17
C THR A 11 10.07 -1.00 -11.96
N LEU A 12 9.30 0.10 -11.86
CA LEU A 12 8.06 0.26 -12.63
C LEU A 12 8.30 0.25 -14.15
N ASP A 13 9.44 0.74 -14.63
CA ASP A 13 9.79 0.67 -16.05
C ASP A 13 10.06 -0.78 -16.49
N GLN A 14 10.73 -1.59 -15.66
CA GLN A 14 10.91 -3.02 -15.93
C GLN A 14 9.58 -3.80 -15.93
N TYR A 15 8.60 -3.39 -15.11
CA TYR A 15 7.23 -3.92 -15.17
C TYR A 15 6.60 -3.70 -16.56
N VAL A 16 6.85 -2.56 -17.20
CA VAL A 16 6.40 -2.26 -18.57
C VAL A 16 7.18 -3.05 -19.62
N GLU A 17 8.51 -3.08 -19.51
CA GLU A 17 9.38 -3.84 -20.42
C GLU A 17 9.00 -5.33 -20.45
N SER A 18 8.66 -5.90 -19.30
CA SER A 18 8.24 -7.31 -19.17
C SER A 18 6.74 -7.52 -19.38
N GLN A 19 6.03 -6.51 -19.85
CA GLN A 19 4.59 -6.55 -20.19
C GLN A 19 3.71 -6.98 -19.00
N ILE A 20 4.19 -6.77 -17.77
CA ILE A 20 3.42 -7.02 -16.54
C ILE A 20 2.44 -5.87 -16.29
N MET A 21 2.83 -4.66 -16.69
CA MET A 21 2.10 -3.40 -16.56
C MET A 21 2.08 -2.69 -17.92
N THR A 22 1.03 -1.93 -18.22
CA THR A 22 1.01 -1.07 -19.41
C THR A 22 1.76 0.25 -19.15
N PRO A 23 2.23 0.97 -20.19
CA PRO A 23 2.79 2.31 -20.00
C PRO A 23 1.84 3.27 -19.29
N GLN A 24 0.54 3.22 -19.62
CA GLN A 24 -0.48 4.04 -18.98
C GLN A 24 -0.62 3.73 -17.48
N GLN A 25 -0.64 2.45 -17.09
CA GLN A 25 -0.67 2.05 -15.68
C GLN A 25 0.56 2.57 -14.93
N ARG A 26 1.76 2.48 -15.53
CA ARG A 26 2.98 3.03 -14.94
C ARG A 26 2.85 4.53 -14.73
N ASP A 27 2.41 5.26 -15.75
CA ASP A 27 2.35 6.73 -15.70
C ASP A 27 1.33 7.20 -14.65
N VAL A 28 0.19 6.51 -14.52
CA VAL A 28 -0.77 6.73 -13.42
C VAL A 28 -0.11 6.56 -12.05
N LEU A 29 0.68 5.51 -11.86
CA LEU A 29 1.34 5.25 -10.57
C LEU A 29 2.45 6.24 -10.26
N LYS A 30 3.24 6.65 -11.27
CA LYS A 30 4.25 7.71 -11.10
C LYS A 30 3.60 9.04 -10.71
N ASN A 31 2.50 9.40 -11.37
CA ASN A 31 1.74 10.60 -11.03
C ASN A 31 1.14 10.52 -9.62
N ALA A 32 0.64 9.36 -9.21
CA ALA A 32 0.12 9.13 -7.86
C ALA A 32 1.20 9.28 -6.78
N VAL A 33 2.39 8.76 -7.03
CA VAL A 33 3.57 8.91 -6.15
C VAL A 33 3.93 10.40 -5.98
N ALA A 34 4.01 11.13 -7.08
CA ALA A 34 4.31 12.56 -7.09
C ALA A 34 3.23 13.41 -6.40
N ALA A 35 1.96 13.00 -6.51
CA ALA A 35 0.82 13.67 -5.89
C ALA A 35 0.52 13.17 -4.46
N HIS A 36 1.45 12.45 -3.82
CA HIS A 36 1.29 11.92 -2.44
C HIS A 36 -0.01 11.13 -2.24
N LYS A 37 -0.46 10.40 -3.25
CA LYS A 37 -1.63 9.55 -3.12
C LYS A 37 -1.29 8.28 -2.34
N ASN A 38 -2.09 7.94 -1.33
CA ASN A 38 -2.07 6.65 -0.68
C ASN A 38 -2.46 5.52 -1.63
N ILE A 39 -1.61 4.50 -1.74
CA ILE A 39 -1.75 3.37 -2.67
C ILE A 39 -1.93 2.07 -1.91
N LEU A 40 -3.05 1.40 -2.13
CA LEU A 40 -3.32 0.05 -1.63
C LEU A 40 -2.99 -0.99 -2.72
N VAL A 41 -1.95 -1.79 -2.50
CA VAL A 41 -1.56 -2.87 -3.40
C VAL A 41 -2.31 -4.15 -3.03
N ALA A 42 -3.22 -4.58 -3.90
CA ALA A 42 -4.08 -5.73 -3.71
C ALA A 42 -3.63 -6.94 -4.55
N GLY A 43 -3.87 -8.14 -4.05
CA GLY A 43 -3.56 -9.37 -4.78
C GLY A 43 -3.51 -10.64 -3.94
N GLY A 44 -3.63 -11.78 -4.60
CA GLY A 44 -3.55 -13.10 -3.97
C GLY A 44 -2.16 -13.44 -3.39
N THR A 45 -2.06 -14.60 -2.75
CA THR A 45 -0.76 -15.15 -2.32
C THR A 45 0.19 -15.30 -3.51
N SER A 46 1.45 -14.89 -3.33
CA SER A 46 2.51 -14.98 -4.36
C SER A 46 2.25 -14.19 -5.66
N SER A 47 1.27 -13.28 -5.68
CA SER A 47 0.94 -12.46 -6.85
C SER A 47 2.01 -11.43 -7.20
N GLY A 48 2.87 -11.06 -6.25
CA GLY A 48 3.93 -10.06 -6.43
C GLY A 48 3.66 -8.70 -5.76
N LYS A 49 2.71 -8.61 -4.81
CA LYS A 49 2.39 -7.38 -4.06
C LYS A 49 3.63 -6.69 -3.50
N THR A 50 4.45 -7.42 -2.75
CA THR A 50 5.67 -6.87 -2.12
C THR A 50 6.69 -6.40 -3.17
N THR A 51 6.81 -7.12 -4.29
CA THR A 51 7.68 -6.70 -5.40
C THR A 51 7.21 -5.40 -6.03
N LEU A 52 5.89 -5.25 -6.25
CA LEU A 52 5.31 -4.01 -6.78
C LEU A 52 5.43 -2.86 -5.76
N THR A 53 5.28 -3.18 -4.47
CA THR A 53 5.49 -2.21 -3.37
C THR A 53 6.91 -1.68 -3.38
N ASN A 54 7.91 -2.55 -3.54
CA ASN A 54 9.31 -2.13 -3.68
C ASN A 54 9.53 -1.24 -4.91
N ALA A 55 8.85 -1.52 -6.04
CA ALA A 55 8.92 -0.68 -7.24
C ALA A 55 8.37 0.74 -6.98
N LEU A 56 7.25 0.83 -6.26
CA LEU A 56 6.65 2.11 -5.88
C LEU A 56 7.53 2.88 -4.87
N ILE A 57 8.11 2.19 -3.89
CA ILE A 57 9.03 2.81 -2.92
C ILE A 57 10.31 3.29 -3.60
N ASP A 58 10.83 2.56 -4.59
CA ASP A 58 11.97 3.00 -5.40
C ASP A 58 11.62 4.27 -6.21
N GLU A 59 10.42 4.36 -6.78
CA GLU A 59 9.93 5.59 -7.44
C GLU A 59 9.85 6.76 -6.44
N ILE A 60 9.32 6.53 -5.23
CA ILE A 60 9.28 7.54 -4.15
C ILE A 60 10.69 7.98 -3.76
N SER A 61 11.62 7.03 -3.59
CA SER A 61 12.99 7.32 -3.17
C SER A 61 13.73 8.19 -4.20
N LYS A 62 13.40 8.04 -5.49
CA LYS A 62 13.97 8.83 -6.59
C LYS A 62 13.31 10.20 -6.75
N SER A 63 11.98 10.26 -6.65
CA SER A 63 11.21 11.50 -6.87
C SER A 63 11.20 12.42 -5.65
N CYS A 64 11.28 11.85 -4.46
CA CYS A 64 11.17 12.55 -3.17
C CYS A 64 12.35 12.21 -2.22
N PRO A 65 13.61 12.47 -2.59
CA PRO A 65 14.79 11.97 -1.86
C PRO A 65 14.98 12.55 -0.45
N ASN A 66 14.32 13.66 -0.13
CA ASN A 66 14.43 14.34 1.16
C ASN A 66 13.38 13.89 2.19
N GLU A 67 12.40 13.10 1.78
CA GLU A 67 11.33 12.65 2.66
C GLU A 67 11.79 11.51 3.58
N ARG A 68 11.29 11.56 4.82
CA ARG A 68 11.46 10.53 5.83
C ARG A 68 10.43 9.45 5.62
N LEU A 69 10.92 8.28 5.26
CA LEU A 69 10.11 7.10 5.00
C LEU A 69 10.09 6.21 6.24
N LEU A 70 8.91 5.74 6.63
CA LEU A 70 8.77 4.78 7.72
C LEU A 70 8.07 3.53 7.23
N ILE A 71 8.72 2.38 7.41
CA ILE A 71 8.30 1.09 6.87
C ILE A 71 8.04 0.13 8.04
N ILE A 72 6.83 -0.42 8.10
CA ILE A 72 6.40 -1.36 9.15
C ILE A 72 6.11 -2.72 8.52
N GLU A 73 6.78 -3.79 8.98
CA GLU A 73 6.61 -5.14 8.41
C GLU A 73 6.79 -6.28 9.42
N ASP A 74 6.20 -7.44 9.12
CA ASP A 74 6.45 -8.67 9.88
C ASP A 74 7.77 -9.36 9.50
N THR A 75 8.05 -9.50 8.20
CA THR A 75 9.12 -10.38 7.67
C THR A 75 10.27 -9.64 6.99
N GLY A 76 10.25 -8.30 7.01
CA GLY A 76 11.29 -7.44 6.46
C GLY A 76 11.54 -7.66 4.96
N GLU A 77 10.50 -7.72 4.12
CA GLU A 77 10.65 -8.01 2.70
C GLU A 77 10.79 -6.73 1.85
N ILE A 78 10.32 -5.60 2.37
CA ILE A 78 10.44 -4.32 1.71
C ILE A 78 11.90 -3.90 1.62
N GLN A 79 12.25 -3.33 0.47
CA GLN A 79 13.53 -2.74 0.18
C GLN A 79 13.34 -1.25 -0.11
N CYS A 80 14.22 -0.44 0.46
CA CYS A 80 14.19 1.00 0.31
C CYS A 80 15.63 1.53 0.29
N THR A 81 15.92 2.39 -0.68
CA THR A 81 17.23 3.03 -0.87
C THR A 81 17.20 4.51 -0.48
N ALA A 82 16.07 5.03 0.00
CA ALA A 82 15.95 6.41 0.46
C ALA A 82 16.97 6.68 1.59
N PRO A 83 17.63 7.85 1.59
CA PRO A 83 18.62 8.20 2.61
C PRO A 83 18.03 8.26 4.03
N ASN A 84 16.77 8.71 4.16
CA ASN A 84 16.09 8.92 5.43
C ASN A 84 14.97 7.90 5.62
N VAL A 85 15.33 6.65 5.94
CA VAL A 85 14.36 5.56 6.13
C VAL A 85 14.47 4.91 7.51
N VAL A 86 13.33 4.60 8.12
CA VAL A 86 13.24 3.81 9.36
C VAL A 86 12.44 2.54 9.11
N PHE A 87 13.02 1.40 9.45
CA PHE A 87 12.33 0.12 9.44
C PHE A 87 11.90 -0.24 10.86
N LEU A 88 10.63 -0.60 11.02
CA LEU A 88 10.06 -1.14 12.25
C LEU A 88 9.52 -2.54 11.97
N HIS A 89 9.85 -3.48 12.85
CA HIS A 89 9.44 -4.87 12.69
C HIS A 89 8.57 -5.32 13.85
N THR A 90 7.48 -6.02 13.52
CA THR A 90 6.65 -6.65 14.54
C THR A 90 7.43 -7.79 15.20
N SER A 91 7.02 -8.15 16.41
CA SER A 91 7.53 -9.32 17.11
C SER A 91 6.40 -9.98 17.88
N THR A 92 6.69 -11.08 18.58
CA THR A 92 5.71 -11.73 19.46
C THR A 92 5.19 -10.82 20.57
N THR A 93 5.89 -9.74 20.90
CA THR A 93 5.52 -8.79 21.97
C THR A 93 5.20 -7.39 21.46
N VAL A 94 5.45 -7.12 20.16
CA VAL A 94 5.26 -5.80 19.55
C VAL A 94 4.36 -5.94 18.34
N SER A 95 3.11 -5.48 18.46
CA SER A 95 2.13 -5.56 17.39
C SER A 95 2.29 -4.43 16.37
N MET A 96 1.70 -4.61 15.18
CA MET A 96 1.68 -3.59 14.14
C MET A 96 1.01 -2.29 14.62
N THR A 97 -0.09 -2.41 15.37
CA THR A 97 -0.78 -1.30 16.04
C THR A 97 0.15 -0.50 16.96
N MET A 98 0.99 -1.19 17.76
CA MET A 98 1.96 -0.51 18.62
C MET A 98 2.98 0.29 17.80
N LEU A 99 3.48 -0.30 16.70
CA LEU A 99 4.43 0.36 15.82
C LEU A 99 3.84 1.56 15.10
N LEU A 100 2.61 1.47 14.59
CA LEU A 100 1.89 2.58 13.95
C LEU A 100 1.71 3.75 14.92
N LYS A 101 1.31 3.48 16.18
CA LYS A 101 1.18 4.54 17.20
C LYS A 101 2.51 5.22 17.53
N GLN A 102 3.62 4.48 17.55
CA GLN A 102 4.94 5.08 17.74
C GLN A 102 5.44 5.84 16.51
N ALA A 103 5.09 5.36 15.31
CA ALA A 103 5.49 5.98 14.05
C ALA A 103 5.08 7.45 13.97
N LEU A 104 3.89 7.82 14.47
CA LEU A 104 3.42 9.21 14.48
C LEU A 104 4.35 10.18 15.25
N ARG A 105 5.13 9.66 16.22
CA ARG A 105 6.11 10.46 16.97
C ARG A 105 7.46 10.59 16.27
N LEU A 106 7.72 9.75 15.27
CA LEU A 106 8.95 9.74 14.49
C LEU A 106 8.91 10.74 13.33
N ARG A 107 7.82 11.50 13.19
CA ARG A 107 7.58 12.53 12.17
C ARG A 107 7.93 12.04 10.76
N PRO A 108 7.38 10.90 10.30
CA PRO A 108 7.59 10.47 8.92
C PRO A 108 6.82 11.39 7.96
N GLU A 109 7.34 11.62 6.77
CA GLU A 109 6.55 12.20 5.68
C GLU A 109 5.65 11.16 5.03
N ARG A 110 6.05 9.87 5.01
CA ARG A 110 5.23 8.75 4.48
C ARG A 110 5.31 7.51 5.37
N ILE A 111 4.17 6.85 5.56
CA ILE A 111 4.07 5.58 6.30
C ILE A 111 3.70 4.44 5.35
N PHE A 112 4.51 3.39 5.37
CA PHE A 112 4.35 2.16 4.59
C PHE A 112 4.10 0.96 5.50
N VAL A 113 3.16 0.10 5.10
CA VAL A 113 2.86 -1.15 5.81
C VAL A 113 2.96 -2.34 4.86
N GLY A 114 3.83 -3.29 5.20
CA GLY A 114 4.11 -4.46 4.35
C GLY A 114 2.87 -5.27 4.00
N GLU A 115 2.03 -5.60 4.97
CA GLU A 115 0.72 -6.21 4.72
C GLU A 115 -0.22 -5.95 5.91
N VAL A 116 -1.43 -5.47 5.62
CA VAL A 116 -2.47 -5.28 6.64
C VAL A 116 -3.30 -6.56 6.73
N ARG A 117 -3.31 -7.18 7.92
CA ARG A 117 -3.95 -8.50 8.13
C ARG A 117 -5.00 -8.51 9.23
N ASP A 118 -5.04 -7.48 10.06
CA ASP A 118 -5.84 -7.42 11.28
C ASP A 118 -6.35 -5.99 11.55
N HIS A 119 -6.72 -5.73 12.80
CA HIS A 119 -7.30 -4.49 13.28
C HIS A 119 -6.39 -3.26 13.14
N ALA A 120 -5.08 -3.44 12.86
CA ALA A 120 -4.15 -2.35 12.58
C ALA A 120 -4.50 -1.55 11.31
N ALA A 121 -5.44 -2.06 10.51
CA ALA A 121 -6.01 -1.34 9.37
C ALA A 121 -6.54 0.04 9.74
N LEU A 122 -7.25 0.17 10.87
CA LEU A 122 -7.80 1.46 11.31
C LEU A 122 -6.68 2.42 11.67
N ASP A 123 -5.71 1.97 12.48
CA ASP A 123 -4.57 2.79 12.89
C ASP A 123 -3.75 3.30 11.70
N LEU A 124 -3.65 2.51 10.62
CA LEU A 124 -3.02 2.93 9.38
C LEU A 124 -3.81 4.03 8.67
N LEU A 125 -5.12 3.86 8.49
CA LEU A 125 -5.93 4.86 7.81
C LEU A 125 -6.00 6.16 8.60
N ASP A 126 -6.06 6.09 9.93
CA ASP A 126 -5.96 7.27 10.80
C ASP A 126 -4.62 7.98 10.60
N ALA A 127 -3.52 7.24 10.50
CA ALA A 127 -2.21 7.82 10.24
C ALA A 127 -2.17 8.56 8.89
N TRP A 128 -2.72 7.94 7.84
CA TRP A 128 -2.83 8.56 6.51
C TRP A 128 -3.72 9.81 6.49
N ASN A 129 -4.82 9.81 7.25
CA ASN A 129 -5.72 10.96 7.35
C ASN A 129 -5.19 12.09 8.24
N THR A 130 -4.18 11.84 9.07
CA THR A 130 -3.64 12.81 10.04
C THR A 130 -2.29 13.41 9.60
N GLY A 131 -2.07 13.51 8.29
CA GLY A 131 -0.93 14.23 7.71
C GLY A 131 0.28 13.35 7.38
N HIS A 132 0.11 12.03 7.27
CA HIS A 132 1.15 11.10 6.83
C HIS A 132 0.74 10.37 5.53
N GLU A 133 0.25 11.15 4.56
CA GLU A 133 -0.20 10.68 3.24
C GLU A 133 0.95 10.20 2.34
N GLY A 134 0.65 9.83 1.09
CA GLY A 134 1.62 9.25 0.16
C GLY A 134 2.07 7.83 0.53
N GLY A 135 1.39 7.18 1.46
CA GLY A 135 1.72 5.86 1.96
C GLY A 135 1.36 4.73 1.01
N ILE A 136 1.85 3.55 1.33
CA ILE A 136 1.63 2.31 0.59
C ILE A 136 1.35 1.20 1.59
N ALA A 137 0.30 0.44 1.34
CA ALA A 137 0.05 -0.78 2.08
C ALA A 137 -0.35 -1.91 1.16
N THR A 138 -0.15 -3.16 1.60
CA THR A 138 -0.65 -4.31 0.86
C THR A 138 -1.78 -5.03 1.57
N VAL A 139 -2.67 -5.64 0.80
CA VAL A 139 -3.77 -6.45 1.32
C VAL A 139 -4.04 -7.64 0.41
N HIS A 140 -4.41 -8.78 1.01
CA HIS A 140 -4.88 -9.93 0.25
C HIS A 140 -6.32 -9.72 -0.24
N ALA A 141 -6.52 -9.67 -1.55
CA ALA A 141 -7.83 -9.57 -2.18
C ALA A 141 -7.82 -10.23 -3.57
N ASN A 142 -9.02 -10.48 -4.12
CA ASN A 142 -9.20 -11.17 -5.40
C ASN A 142 -9.49 -10.23 -6.58
N ASN A 143 -9.70 -8.94 -6.33
CA ASN A 143 -9.77 -7.85 -7.29
C ASN A 143 -9.67 -6.51 -6.54
N ALA A 144 -9.66 -5.37 -7.25
CA ALA A 144 -9.49 -4.06 -6.63
C ALA A 144 -10.67 -3.69 -5.70
N VAL A 145 -11.91 -3.86 -6.16
CA VAL A 145 -13.11 -3.53 -5.36
C VAL A 145 -13.19 -4.37 -4.07
N MET A 146 -12.91 -5.67 -4.15
CA MET A 146 -12.86 -6.55 -2.99
C MET A 146 -11.74 -6.19 -2.01
N ALA A 147 -10.71 -5.45 -2.43
CA ALA A 147 -9.69 -4.95 -1.52
C ALA A 147 -10.28 -3.93 -0.53
N LEU A 148 -11.20 -3.07 -0.97
CA LEU A 148 -11.91 -2.12 -0.11
C LEU A 148 -12.81 -2.87 0.87
N SER A 149 -13.59 -3.85 0.40
CA SER A 149 -14.41 -4.70 1.28
C SER A 149 -13.57 -5.49 2.30
N ARG A 150 -12.38 -5.95 1.89
CA ARG A 150 -11.45 -6.62 2.78
C ARG A 150 -10.94 -5.66 3.85
N LEU A 151 -10.53 -4.46 3.46
CA LEU A 151 -10.04 -3.43 4.38
C LEU A 151 -11.10 -3.04 5.41
N ARG A 152 -12.35 -2.84 4.96
CA ARG A 152 -13.51 -2.66 5.84
C ARG A 152 -13.63 -3.78 6.88
N GLY A 153 -13.57 -5.02 6.44
CA GLY A 153 -13.65 -6.18 7.33
C GLY A 153 -12.48 -6.30 8.30
N LEU A 154 -11.32 -5.71 8.00
CA LEU A 154 -10.18 -5.63 8.91
C LEU A 154 -10.37 -4.52 9.94
N ILE A 155 -10.84 -3.34 9.51
CA ILE A 155 -11.16 -2.21 10.39
C ILE A 155 -12.21 -2.61 11.42
N LEU A 156 -13.28 -3.31 11.02
CA LEU A 156 -14.35 -3.76 11.92
C LEU A 156 -13.90 -4.76 13.00
N ARG A 157 -12.66 -5.25 12.95
CA ARG A 157 -12.08 -6.07 14.04
C ARG A 157 -11.48 -5.21 15.15
N ASN A 158 -11.31 -3.92 14.91
CA ASN A 158 -10.87 -2.96 15.91
C ASN A 158 -12.08 -2.57 16.79
N GLU A 159 -11.93 -2.62 18.10
CA GLU A 159 -13.00 -2.26 19.04
C GLU A 159 -13.41 -0.79 18.95
N PHE A 160 -12.52 0.07 18.42
CA PHE A 160 -12.74 1.49 18.20
C PHE A 160 -13.18 1.81 16.76
N ALA A 161 -13.57 0.81 15.97
CA ALA A 161 -14.03 1.04 14.60
C ALA A 161 -15.22 2.02 14.59
N PRO A 162 -15.16 3.09 13.77
CA PRO A 162 -16.29 4.00 13.61
C PRO A 162 -17.45 3.30 12.91
N ARG A 163 -18.65 3.90 12.95
CA ARG A 163 -19.79 3.36 12.19
C ARG A 163 -19.60 3.59 10.69
N GLU A 164 -18.98 4.71 10.33
CA GLU A 164 -18.78 5.20 8.98
C GLU A 164 -17.46 4.70 8.35
N VAL A 165 -17.18 3.40 8.47
CA VAL A 165 -15.91 2.79 8.01
C VAL A 165 -15.63 3.07 6.53
N GLU A 166 -16.68 3.05 5.70
CA GLU A 166 -16.57 3.29 4.28
C GLU A 166 -16.12 4.72 3.95
N GLN A 167 -16.55 5.71 4.75
CA GLN A 167 -16.08 7.10 4.60
C GLN A 167 -14.60 7.21 4.94
N VAL A 168 -14.16 6.59 6.05
CA VAL A 168 -12.75 6.56 6.44
C VAL A 168 -11.88 5.92 5.35
N ILE A 169 -12.35 4.83 4.74
CA ILE A 169 -11.64 4.20 3.61
C ILE A 169 -11.61 5.12 2.40
N GLY A 170 -12.74 5.74 2.04
CA GLY A 170 -12.86 6.60 0.87
C GLY A 170 -12.00 7.87 0.96
N GLU A 171 -11.79 8.39 2.18
CA GLU A 171 -10.91 9.53 2.44
C GLU A 171 -9.43 9.13 2.43
N ALA A 172 -9.09 7.97 2.99
CA ALA A 172 -7.70 7.59 3.21
C ALA A 172 -7.07 6.87 2.00
N VAL A 173 -7.84 6.10 1.22
CA VAL A 173 -7.31 5.30 0.11
C VAL A 173 -7.62 6.00 -1.20
N HIS A 174 -6.58 6.38 -1.96
CA HIS A 174 -6.75 7.10 -3.22
C HIS A 174 -6.64 6.19 -4.44
N ILE A 175 -5.77 5.17 -4.38
CA ILE A 175 -5.57 4.21 -5.47
C ILE A 175 -5.54 2.79 -4.93
N VAL A 176 -6.22 1.88 -5.62
CA VAL A 176 -6.03 0.42 -5.47
C VAL A 176 -5.38 -0.13 -6.73
N VAL A 177 -4.25 -0.82 -6.57
CA VAL A 177 -3.58 -1.53 -7.66
C VAL A 177 -3.73 -3.02 -7.45
N PHE A 178 -4.42 -3.69 -8.36
CA PHE A 178 -4.61 -5.14 -8.29
C PHE A 178 -3.62 -5.88 -9.18
N ILE A 179 -2.74 -6.66 -8.56
CA ILE A 179 -1.78 -7.55 -9.24
C ILE A 179 -2.13 -9.02 -8.96
N GLN A 180 -2.13 -9.82 -10.03
CA GLN A 180 -2.38 -11.26 -9.95
C GLN A 180 -1.36 -12.09 -10.71
N LYS A 181 -1.23 -13.35 -10.31
CA LYS A 181 -0.50 -14.37 -11.06
C LYS A 181 -1.48 -15.09 -12.00
N THR A 182 -1.21 -15.03 -13.29
CA THR A 182 -1.93 -15.74 -14.35
C THR A 182 -1.10 -16.92 -14.87
N PRO A 183 -1.67 -17.83 -15.67
CA PRO A 183 -0.89 -18.86 -16.36
C PRO A 183 0.24 -18.30 -17.23
N ALA A 184 0.05 -17.11 -17.81
CA ALA A 184 1.04 -16.40 -18.63
C ALA A 184 2.04 -15.55 -17.81
N GLY A 185 2.00 -15.62 -16.48
CA GLY A 185 2.83 -14.83 -15.59
C GLY A 185 2.06 -13.76 -14.80
N ARG A 186 2.78 -12.87 -14.12
CA ARG A 186 2.16 -11.80 -13.33
C ARG A 186 1.62 -10.70 -14.25
N ARG A 187 0.50 -10.09 -13.86
CA ARG A 187 -0.10 -8.94 -14.55
C ARG A 187 -0.75 -8.00 -13.54
N VAL A 188 -0.55 -6.70 -13.72
CA VAL A 188 -1.40 -5.66 -13.12
C VAL A 188 -2.69 -5.65 -13.92
N LYS A 189 -3.79 -6.02 -13.25
CA LYS A 189 -5.08 -6.23 -13.90
C LYS A 189 -5.96 -4.99 -13.90
N GLU A 190 -5.79 -4.15 -12.89
CA GLU A 190 -6.67 -3.01 -12.65
C GLU A 190 -5.93 -1.99 -11.78
N VAL A 191 -6.02 -0.72 -12.18
CA VAL A 191 -5.66 0.43 -11.35
C VAL A 191 -6.92 1.27 -11.14
N LEU A 192 -7.43 1.25 -9.92
CA LEU A 192 -8.68 1.89 -9.52
C LEU A 192 -8.39 3.15 -8.72
N GLY A 193 -8.94 4.29 -9.13
CA GLY A 193 -8.98 5.53 -8.36
C GLY A 193 -10.22 5.56 -7.46
N ILE A 194 -10.06 6.15 -6.28
CA ILE A 194 -11.10 6.30 -5.26
C ILE A 194 -11.15 7.77 -4.88
N ASN A 195 -12.32 8.39 -5.05
CA ASN A 195 -12.53 9.82 -4.83
C ASN A 195 -13.44 10.12 -3.61
N GLY A 196 -13.63 9.13 -2.75
CA GLY A 196 -14.47 9.22 -1.56
C GLY A 196 -15.59 8.18 -1.54
N TYR A 197 -16.54 8.39 -0.61
CA TYR A 197 -17.72 7.57 -0.45
C TYR A 197 -18.97 8.47 -0.37
N THR A 198 -19.83 8.38 -1.37
CA THR A 198 -21.04 9.20 -1.52
C THR A 198 -22.23 8.33 -1.94
N ASP A 199 -23.45 8.72 -1.55
CA ASP A 199 -24.69 8.05 -1.96
C ASP A 199 -24.74 6.51 -1.72
N GLY A 200 -24.02 6.04 -0.69
CA GLY A 200 -23.98 4.62 -0.33
C GLY A 200 -22.96 3.78 -1.10
N GLY A 201 -22.10 4.40 -1.93
CA GLY A 201 -21.05 3.72 -2.69
C GLY A 201 -19.72 4.49 -2.70
N TYR A 202 -18.63 3.79 -3.03
CA TYR A 202 -17.38 4.46 -3.34
C TYR A 202 -17.49 5.13 -4.71
N ASP A 203 -17.00 6.36 -4.84
CA ASP A 203 -16.80 6.98 -6.15
C ASP A 203 -15.53 6.40 -6.77
N LEU A 204 -15.72 5.51 -7.74
CA LEU A 204 -14.67 4.67 -8.34
C LEU A 204 -14.42 5.07 -9.79
N GLN A 205 -13.15 5.23 -10.14
CA GLN A 205 -12.72 5.50 -11.51
C GLN A 205 -11.66 4.49 -11.94
N THR A 206 -11.91 3.70 -12.99
CA THR A 206 -10.85 2.90 -13.60
C THR A 206 -9.86 3.82 -14.30
N LEU A 207 -8.62 3.85 -13.81
CA LEU A 207 -7.57 4.73 -14.32
C LEU A 207 -6.76 4.06 -15.44
N ALA A 208 -6.56 2.74 -15.35
CA ALA A 208 -5.86 1.90 -16.34
C ALA A 208 -5.96 0.39 -16.03
#